data_AF-A0A354BIT7-F1
#
_entry.id   AF-A0A354BIT7-F1
#
_cell.length_a   1.000
_cell.length_b   1.000
_cell.length_c   1.000
_cell.angle_alpha   90.00
_cell.angle_beta   90.00
_cell.angle_gamma   90.00
#
_symmetry.space_group_name_H-M   'P 1'
#
loop_
_entity.id
_entity.type
_entity.pdbx_description
1 polymer ?
#
loop_
_entity_poly.entity_id
_entity_poly.type
_entity_poly.pdbx_seq_one_letter_code
_entity_poly.pdbx_strand_id
1 'polypeptide(L)'
;SGVSGEDVLIGDGTIVNLSESGLCLRGDIPVQVGMELTLFLYLSDGDEPLFILESTVVWSVGSLFGVVFNDLSLSDGERLRSFLHTQIVGQA
;
A
#
# COMPACT_ATOMS: atom_id res chain seq x y z
N SER A 1 -4.76 -9.29 -7.14
CA SER A 1 -5.09 -10.64 -7.65
C SER A 1 -3.80 -11.37 -8.00
N GLY A 2 -3.48 -12.49 -7.34
CA GLY A 2 -2.30 -13.33 -7.66
C GLY A 2 -2.57 -14.79 -7.31
N VAL A 3 -2.10 -15.73 -8.15
CA VAL A 3 -2.33 -17.19 -8.10
C VAL A 3 -1.05 -17.95 -8.45
N SER A 4 -0.72 -19.00 -7.70
CA SER A 4 -0.07 -20.25 -8.11
C SER A 4 0.01 -21.36 -7.02
N GLY A 5 -1.15 -21.83 -6.54
CA GLY A 5 -1.30 -23.02 -5.69
C GLY A 5 -2.61 -23.00 -4.91
N GLU A 6 -3.16 -21.83 -4.66
CA GLU A 6 -2.79 -21.04 -3.48
C GLU A 6 -3.81 -19.91 -3.37
N ASP A 7 -4.41 -19.77 -2.20
CA ASP A 7 -5.58 -18.95 -1.99
C ASP A 7 -5.31 -17.50 -2.41
N VAL A 8 -5.94 -17.10 -3.51
CA VAL A 8 -5.95 -15.70 -3.94
C VAL A 8 -6.67 -14.91 -2.86
N LEU A 9 -5.89 -14.15 -2.11
CA LEU A 9 -6.44 -13.24 -1.12
C LEU A 9 -6.68 -11.89 -1.78
N ILE A 10 -7.94 -11.50 -1.87
CA ILE A 10 -8.39 -10.18 -2.33
C ILE A 10 -9.13 -9.57 -1.17
N GLY A 11 -8.60 -8.48 -0.63
CA GLY A 11 -9.19 -7.74 0.46
C GLY A 11 -9.06 -6.25 0.24
N ASP A 12 -9.88 -5.51 0.97
CA ASP A 12 -9.89 -4.06 0.99
C ASP A 12 -9.31 -3.55 2.32
N GLY A 13 -8.87 -2.30 2.31
CA GLY A 13 -8.33 -1.70 3.53
C GLY A 13 -8.28 -0.19 3.49
N THR A 14 -8.17 0.40 4.68
CA THR A 14 -7.99 1.84 4.85
C THR A 14 -6.55 2.12 5.26
N ILE A 15 -5.90 3.02 4.52
CA ILE A 15 -4.55 3.50 4.86
C ILE A 15 -4.61 4.27 6.18
N VAL A 16 -3.77 3.87 7.14
CA VAL A 16 -3.60 4.52 8.44
C VAL A 16 -2.42 5.46 8.40
N ASN A 17 -1.35 5.07 7.71
CA ASN A 17 -0.16 5.89 7.51
C ASN A 17 0.50 5.54 6.17
N LEU A 18 1.06 6.53 5.50
CA LEU A 18 1.70 6.40 4.20
C LEU A 18 3.04 7.13 4.21
N SER A 19 4.06 6.51 3.60
CA SER A 19 5.39 7.06 3.39
C SER A 19 5.87 6.74 1.97
N GLU A 20 7.02 7.30 1.56
CA GLU A 20 7.61 7.00 0.25
C GLU A 20 8.02 5.52 0.09
N SER A 21 8.31 4.80 1.19
CA SER A 21 8.85 3.43 1.16
C SER A 21 7.85 2.35 1.59
N GLY A 22 6.64 2.73 1.97
CA GLY A 22 5.70 1.78 2.56
C GLY A 22 4.46 2.44 3.13
N LEU A 23 3.55 1.59 3.60
CA LEU A 23 2.30 2.03 4.22
C LEU A 23 1.90 1.11 5.36
N CYS A 24 1.09 1.67 6.25
CA CYS A 24 0.32 0.93 7.24
C CYS A 24 -1.15 1.00 6.84
N LEU A 25 -1.83 -0.14 6.83
CA LEU A 25 -3.26 -0.20 6.56
C LEU A 25 -3.99 -1.09 7.56
N ARG A 26 -5.28 -0.81 7.73
CA ARG A 26 -6.23 -1.73 8.36
C ARG A 26 -7.00 -2.44 7.26
N GLY A 27 -6.72 -3.73 7.08
CA GLY A 27 -7.42 -4.58 6.12
C GLY A 27 -8.69 -5.20 6.71
N ASP A 28 -9.46 -5.84 5.85
CA ASP A 28 -10.61 -6.69 6.19
C ASP A 28 -10.23 -8.17 6.32
N ILE A 29 -9.12 -8.57 5.72
CA ILE A 29 -8.60 -9.93 5.75
C ILE A 29 -7.26 -9.98 6.49
N PRO A 30 -7.06 -10.98 7.38
CA PRO A 30 -5.78 -11.17 8.05
C PRO A 30 -4.68 -11.57 7.07
N VAL A 31 -3.50 -10.98 7.26
CA VAL A 31 -2.27 -11.29 6.50
C VAL A 31 -1.13 -11.69 7.44
N GLN A 32 -0.16 -12.41 6.90
CA GLN A 32 1.01 -12.89 7.64
C GLN A 32 2.27 -12.15 7.21
N VAL A 33 3.23 -12.02 8.13
CA VAL A 33 4.55 -11.45 7.83
C VAL A 33 5.25 -12.31 6.77
N GLY A 34 5.86 -11.65 5.79
CA GLY A 34 6.50 -12.29 4.64
C GLY A 34 5.57 -12.53 3.45
N MET A 35 4.26 -12.30 3.58
CA MET A 35 3.36 -12.33 2.43
C MET A 35 3.69 -11.19 1.46
N GLU A 36 3.70 -11.52 0.17
CA GLU A 36 3.83 -10.56 -0.92
C GLU A 36 2.45 -10.11 -1.37
N LEU A 37 2.24 -8.81 -1.50
CA LEU A 37 0.97 -8.21 -1.86
C LEU A 37 1.14 -7.29 -3.06
N THR A 38 0.18 -7.38 -3.99
CA THR A 38 -0.08 -6.36 -5.00
C THR A 38 -1.15 -5.42 -4.48
N LEU A 39 -0.87 -4.12 -4.46
CA LEU A 39 -1.74 -3.10 -3.89
C LEU A 39 -2.17 -2.09 -4.96
N PHE A 40 -3.44 -1.69 -4.88
CA PHE A 40 -4.03 -0.62 -5.68
C PHE A 40 -4.38 0.52 -4.72
N LEU A 41 -3.59 1.59 -4.73
CA LEU A 41 -3.77 2.71 -3.79
C LEU A 41 -4.58 3.81 -4.45
N TYR A 42 -5.78 4.06 -3.92
CA TYR A 42 -6.63 5.15 -4.32
C TYR A 42 -6.28 6.39 -3.49
N LEU A 43 -5.52 7.31 -4.08
CA LEU A 43 -5.19 8.59 -3.47
C LEU A 43 -6.33 9.60 -3.68
N SER A 44 -6.41 10.61 -2.81
CA SER A 44 -7.42 11.66 -2.90
C SER A 44 -7.07 12.76 -3.92
N ASP A 45 -6.03 12.56 -4.73
CA ASP A 45 -5.61 13.50 -5.79
C ASP A 45 -6.56 13.47 -7.01
N GLY A 46 -7.40 12.45 -7.12
CA GLY A 46 -8.36 12.30 -8.22
C GLY A 46 -7.77 11.65 -9.48
N ASP A 47 -6.50 11.27 -9.44
CA ASP A 47 -5.80 10.59 -10.52
C ASP A 47 -6.01 9.05 -10.43
N GLU A 48 -5.50 8.30 -11.41
CA GLU A 48 -5.58 6.82 -11.43
C GLU A 48 -4.96 6.18 -10.18
N PRO A 49 -5.29 4.96 -9.76
CA PRO A 49 -4.66 4.34 -8.59
C PRO A 49 -3.15 4.19 -8.76
N LEU A 50 -2.36 4.34 -7.69
CA LEU A 50 -0.96 3.91 -7.71
C LEU A 50 -0.91 2.38 -7.64
N PHE A 51 -0.19 1.78 -8.58
CA PHE A 51 -0.02 0.33 -8.67
C PHE A 51 1.29 -0.08 -8.00
N ILE A 52 1.19 -0.77 -6.86
CA ILE A 52 2.36 -1.33 -6.17
C ILE A 52 2.34 -2.83 -6.39
N LEU A 53 3.11 -3.27 -7.39
CA LEU A 53 3.09 -4.66 -7.84
C LEU A 53 3.79 -5.59 -6.84
N GLU A 54 4.87 -5.10 -6.24
CA GLU A 54 5.70 -5.85 -5.31
C GLU A 54 5.80 -5.12 -3.98
N SER A 55 5.16 -5.69 -2.95
CA SER A 55 5.28 -5.22 -1.56
C SER A 55 5.29 -6.40 -0.61
N THR A 56 5.94 -6.26 0.54
CA THR A 56 6.03 -7.34 1.55
C THR A 56 5.48 -6.89 2.89
N VAL A 57 4.65 -7.73 3.50
CA VAL A 57 4.19 -7.53 4.88
C VAL A 57 5.36 -7.71 5.86
N VAL A 58 5.72 -6.65 6.57
CA VAL A 58 6.85 -6.64 7.53
C VAL A 58 6.43 -6.80 8.98
N TRP A 59 5.16 -6.51 9.30
CA TRP A 59 4.55 -6.77 10.61
C TRP A 59 3.03 -6.85 10.47
N SER A 60 2.37 -7.59 11.36
CA SER A 60 0.91 -7.74 11.41
C SER A 60 0.43 -7.90 12.85
N VAL A 61 -0.65 -7.20 13.22
CA VAL A 61 -1.34 -7.27 14.50
C VAL A 61 -2.85 -7.22 14.27
N GLY A 62 -3.49 -8.39 14.28
CA GLY A 62 -4.92 -8.51 13.95
C GLY A 62 -5.15 -8.14 12.47
N SER A 63 -5.94 -7.10 12.23
CA SER A 63 -6.19 -6.58 10.88
C SER A 63 -5.33 -5.35 10.52
N LEU A 64 -4.47 -4.90 11.43
CA LEU A 64 -3.53 -3.81 11.19
C LEU A 64 -2.19 -4.39 10.78
N PHE A 65 -1.64 -3.94 9.67
CA PHE A 65 -0.34 -4.42 9.19
C PHE A 65 0.42 -3.33 8.44
N GLY A 66 1.73 -3.53 8.36
CA GLY A 66 2.63 -2.67 7.61
C GLY A 66 3.27 -3.42 6.46
N VAL A 67 3.40 -2.74 5.33
CA VAL A 67 4.08 -3.24 4.14
C VAL A 67 5.21 -2.30 3.75
N VAL A 68 6.27 -2.86 3.18
CA VAL A 68 7.31 -2.12 2.48
C VAL A 68 7.14 -2.30 0.98
N PHE A 69 7.39 -1.26 0.21
CA PHE A 69 7.38 -1.33 -1.25
C PHE A 69 8.72 -1.90 -1.71
N ASN A 70 8.68 -2.99 -2.47
CA ASN A 70 9.87 -3.64 -3.00
C ASN A 70 10.26 -3.03 -4.34
N ASP A 71 9.26 -2.71 -5.17
CA ASP A 71 9.44 -2.00 -6.42
C ASP A 71 8.33 -0.95 -6.62
N LEU A 72 8.73 0.22 -7.10
CA LEU A 72 7.85 1.31 -7.45
C LEU A 72 8.46 2.04 -8.65
N SER A 73 7.66 2.23 -9.70
CA SER A 73 8.14 2.93 -10.89
C SER A 73 8.57 4.36 -10.54
N LEU A 74 9.52 4.94 -11.29
CA LEU A 74 9.95 6.33 -11.08
C LEU A 74 8.76 7.30 -11.12
N SER A 75 7.83 7.08 -12.06
CA SER A 75 6.61 7.90 -12.20
C SER A 75 5.70 7.78 -10.98
N ASP A 76 5.45 6.56 -10.49
CA ASP A 76 4.60 6.33 -9.32
C ASP A 76 5.27 6.87 -8.04
N GLY A 77 6.59 6.75 -7.92
CA GLY A 77 7.36 7.32 -6.82
C GLY A 77 7.34 8.85 -6.80
N GLU A 78 7.48 9.51 -7.95
CA GLU A 78 7.37 10.96 -8.07
C GLU A 78 5.96 11.45 -7.72
N ARG A 79 4.92 10.73 -8.18
CA ARG A 79 3.54 11.05 -7.83
C ARG A 79 3.27 10.86 -6.34
N LEU A 80 3.70 9.74 -5.76
CA LEU A 80 3.57 9.48 -4.32
C LEU A 80 4.24 10.60 -3.50
N ARG A 81 5.46 10.99 -3.88
CA ARG A 81 6.18 12.09 -3.22
C ARG A 81 5.43 13.42 -3.32
N SER A 82 4.90 13.73 -4.52
CA SER A 82 4.11 14.95 -4.75
C SER A 82 2.83 14.97 -3.91
N PHE A 83 2.15 13.82 -3.83
CA PHE A 83 0.97 13.66 -2.97
C PHE A 83 1.31 13.87 -1.49
N LEU A 84 2.34 13.20 -0.99
CA LEU A 84 2.78 13.32 0.41
C LEU A 84 3.13 14.76 0.78
N HIS A 85 3.82 15.48 -0.12
CA HIS A 85 4.14 16.89 0.10
C HIS A 85 2.87 17.76 0.17
N THR A 86 1.86 17.48 -0.63
CA THR A 86 0.59 18.23 -0.64
C THR A 86 -0.21 18.00 0.65
N GLN A 87 -0.23 16.77 1.17
CA GLN A 87 -0.92 16.45 2.42
C GLN A 87 -0.28 17.14 3.64
N ILE A 88 1.04 17.35 3.62
CA ILE A 88 1.74 18.11 4.67
C ILE A 88 1.32 19.60 4.64
N VAL A 89 1.11 20.16 3.46
CA VAL A 89 0.74 21.58 3.29
C VAL A 89 -0.74 21.84 3.61
N GLY A 90 -1.63 20.86 3.41
CA GLY A 90 -3.06 20.97 3.73
C GLY A 90 -3.42 20.94 5.22
N GLN A 91 -2.41 20.80 6.10
CA GLN A 91 -2.58 20.70 7.55
C GLN A 91 -2.04 21.93 8.31
N ALA A 92 -1.66 23.01 7.60
CA ALA A 92 -1.14 24.27 8.14
C ALA A 92 -2.18 25.40 8.17
#